data_AF-A0A970XB23-F1
#
_entry.id   AF-A0A970XB23-F1
#
_cell.length_a   1.000
_cell.length_b   1.000
_cell.length_c   1.000
_cell.angle_alpha   90.00
_cell.angle_beta   90.00
_cell.angle_gamma   90.00
#
_symmetry.space_group_name_H-M   'P 1'
#
loop_
_entity.id
_entity.type
_entity.pdbx_description
1 polymer ?
#
loop_
_entity_poly.entity_id
_entity_poly.type
_entity_poly.pdbx_seq_one_letter_code
_entity_poly.pdbx_strand_id
1 'polypeptide(L)'
;MPPYPELLIKAAETDRFRDVLLSCYVSRMDETIPNQFAAVIFSLSTREHYVAFRGTDDNLAGWKEDFLMSFKDAVLAQKQAAAYLSKYAAKLPGRIYVGGHSKGGNLAVFAASHTTDRLRSKIAAICNNDGPGFQTALLKSDGYSKIESRIRTVIPKSSVIGLLLEHGEDYKIVASTENGILSHNPLTWGVIGASFVHEKELSKSSRKINEALRAWLSGLTLPEREQFTEALFDVIRASGAQTLSDLTKERLVIIDAMIKKYLSLDRETRRLLRDTVINFFSIRQKVLHASIGESIGTLLGKQTS
;
A
#
# COMPACT_ATOMS: atom_id res chain seq x y z
N MET A 1 1.52 -8.05 -20.99
CA MET A 1 2.84 -7.80 -20.38
C MET A 1 3.64 -9.08 -20.46
N PRO A 2 4.93 -9.03 -20.82
CA PRO A 2 5.80 -10.21 -20.70
C PRO A 2 5.84 -10.68 -19.23
N PRO A 3 6.05 -11.98 -18.97
CA PRO A 3 6.12 -12.50 -17.61
C PRO A 3 7.29 -11.84 -16.86
N TYR A 4 7.11 -11.54 -15.57
CA TYR A 4 8.08 -10.82 -14.73
C TYR A 4 9.56 -11.25 -14.89
N PRO A 5 9.90 -12.55 -15.09
CA PRO A 5 11.28 -12.97 -15.33
C PRO A 5 11.93 -12.38 -16.60
N GLU A 6 11.17 -12.18 -17.68
CA GLU A 6 11.72 -11.66 -18.94
C GLU A 6 12.12 -10.19 -18.82
N LEU A 7 11.37 -9.40 -18.03
CA LEU A 7 11.72 -8.00 -17.75
C LEU A 7 12.99 -7.89 -16.91
N LEU A 8 13.22 -8.81 -15.97
CA LEU A 8 14.45 -8.84 -15.17
C LEU A 8 15.67 -9.22 -16.02
N ILE A 9 15.51 -10.15 -16.95
CA ILE A 9 16.57 -10.52 -17.91
C ILE A 9 16.93 -9.30 -18.77
N LYS A 10 15.92 -8.66 -19.39
CA LYS A 10 16.14 -7.44 -20.19
C LYS A 10 16.75 -6.31 -19.38
N ALA A 11 16.38 -6.16 -18.10
CA ALA A 11 16.99 -5.16 -17.22
C ALA A 11 18.49 -5.46 -17.01
N ALA A 12 18.85 -6.73 -16.74
CA ALA A 12 20.23 -7.15 -16.55
C ALA A 12 21.11 -6.99 -17.80
N GLU A 13 20.52 -6.91 -18.99
CA GLU A 13 21.26 -6.59 -20.23
C GLU A 13 21.63 -5.10 -20.35
N THR A 14 21.06 -4.22 -19.51
CA THR A 14 21.35 -2.78 -19.54
C THR A 14 22.52 -2.40 -18.64
N ASP A 15 23.28 -1.38 -19.02
CA ASP A 15 24.39 -0.83 -18.22
C ASP A 15 23.98 -0.48 -16.78
N ARG A 16 22.73 -0.06 -16.58
CA ARG A 16 22.24 0.38 -15.27
C ARG A 16 22.07 -0.76 -14.28
N PHE A 17 21.67 -1.95 -14.72
CA PHE A 17 21.27 -3.04 -13.83
C PHE A 17 22.12 -4.30 -13.98
N ARG A 18 23.03 -4.39 -14.97
CA ARG A 18 23.84 -5.59 -15.24
C ARG A 18 24.63 -6.11 -14.06
N ASP A 19 25.09 -5.23 -13.18
CA ASP A 19 25.94 -5.57 -12.03
C ASP A 19 25.13 -5.77 -10.73
N VAL A 20 23.79 -5.64 -10.79
CA VAL A 20 22.92 -5.79 -9.61
C VAL A 20 22.64 -7.26 -9.33
N LEU A 21 23.05 -7.74 -8.15
CA LEU A 21 22.86 -9.13 -7.75
C LEU A 21 21.61 -9.30 -6.88
N LEU A 22 20.71 -10.19 -7.29
CA LEU A 22 19.52 -10.55 -6.53
C LEU A 22 19.80 -11.76 -5.63
N SER A 23 19.40 -11.68 -4.36
CA SER A 23 19.60 -12.76 -3.40
C SER A 23 18.48 -12.83 -2.36
N CYS A 24 18.44 -13.96 -1.64
CA CYS A 24 17.55 -14.18 -0.51
C CYS A 24 16.06 -13.93 -0.81
N TYR A 25 15.58 -14.28 -2.01
CA TYR A 25 14.17 -14.18 -2.33
C TYR A 25 13.34 -15.06 -1.38
N VAL A 26 12.32 -14.48 -0.77
CA VAL A 26 11.33 -15.19 0.04
C VAL A 26 9.95 -14.76 -0.45
N SER A 27 9.07 -15.73 -0.65
CA SER A 27 7.65 -15.50 -0.90
C SER A 27 6.81 -16.43 -0.01
N ARG A 28 5.74 -15.88 0.55
CA ARG A 28 4.77 -16.55 1.43
C ARG A 28 3.38 -16.04 1.05
N MET A 29 2.49 -16.98 0.79
CA MET A 29 1.09 -16.72 0.49
C MET A 29 0.27 -17.77 1.23
N ASP A 30 -0.72 -17.32 1.98
CA ASP A 30 -1.68 -18.18 2.66
C ASP A 30 -3.06 -17.50 2.61
N GLU A 31 -4.07 -18.22 2.13
CA GLU A 31 -5.45 -17.72 2.03
C GLU A 31 -6.27 -18.07 3.29
N THR A 32 -5.83 -19.06 4.06
CA THR A 32 -6.49 -19.48 5.31
C THR A 32 -6.16 -18.52 6.45
N ILE A 33 -4.89 -18.12 6.54
CA ILE A 33 -4.41 -17.05 7.42
C ILE A 33 -4.05 -15.89 6.50
N PRO A 34 -4.78 -14.75 6.51
CA PRO A 34 -4.54 -13.65 5.58
C PRO A 34 -3.08 -13.20 5.63
N ASN A 35 -2.31 -13.62 4.62
CA ASN A 35 -0.87 -13.44 4.59
C ASN A 35 -0.37 -13.35 3.16
N GLN A 36 0.19 -12.20 2.83
CA GLN A 36 0.93 -12.03 1.60
C GLN A 36 2.22 -11.26 1.85
N PHE A 37 3.34 -11.95 1.67
CA PHE A 37 4.65 -11.40 1.89
C PHE A 37 5.64 -11.89 0.83
N ALA A 38 6.37 -10.95 0.24
CA ALA A 38 7.55 -11.30 -0.52
C ALA A 38 8.65 -10.25 -0.32
N ALA A 39 9.90 -10.71 -0.33
CA ALA A 39 11.07 -9.87 -0.15
C ALA A 39 12.25 -10.38 -0.96
N VAL A 40 13.10 -9.46 -1.42
CA VAL A 40 14.35 -9.76 -2.13
C VAL A 40 15.41 -8.71 -1.81
N ILE A 41 16.67 -9.11 -1.81
CA ILE A 41 17.81 -8.20 -1.66
C ILE A 41 18.44 -7.95 -3.03
N PHE A 42 18.55 -6.69 -3.42
CA PHE A 42 19.35 -6.22 -4.53
C PHE A 42 20.68 -5.69 -4.00
N SER A 43 21.81 -6.28 -4.42
CA SER A 43 23.14 -5.78 -4.07
C SER A 43 23.64 -4.93 -5.23
N LEU A 44 23.77 -3.63 -4.99
CA LEU A 44 24.25 -2.65 -5.97
C LEU A 44 25.79 -2.62 -6.02
N SER A 45 26.43 -2.99 -4.90
CA SER A 45 27.87 -3.20 -4.78
C SER A 45 28.15 -4.16 -3.62
N THR A 46 29.43 -4.39 -3.32
CA THR A 46 29.85 -5.17 -2.15
C THR A 46 29.55 -4.49 -0.81
N ARG A 47 29.10 -3.23 -0.80
CA ARG A 47 28.80 -2.46 0.43
C ARG A 47 27.49 -1.66 0.36
N GLU A 48 26.67 -1.86 -0.66
CA GLU A 48 25.38 -1.18 -0.80
C GLU A 48 24.30 -2.16 -1.25
N HIS A 49 23.24 -2.24 -0.45
CA HIS A 49 22.16 -3.22 -0.64
C HIS A 49 20.79 -2.55 -0.48
N TYR A 50 19.83 -2.93 -1.32
CA TYR A 50 18.43 -2.54 -1.23
C TYR A 50 17.57 -3.76 -0.89
N VAL A 51 16.92 -3.75 0.27
CA VAL A 51 15.94 -4.74 0.70
C VAL A 51 14.57 -4.28 0.21
N ALA A 52 14.02 -4.98 -0.78
CA ALA A 52 12.71 -4.67 -1.35
C ALA A 52 11.63 -5.54 -0.72
N PHE A 53 10.57 -4.93 -0.21
CA PHE A 53 9.34 -5.60 0.18
C PHE A 53 8.26 -5.40 -0.89
N ARG A 54 7.59 -6.49 -1.26
CA ARG A 54 6.51 -6.45 -2.25
C ARG A 54 5.25 -5.85 -1.62
N GLY A 55 4.56 -5.01 -2.39
CA GLY A 55 3.20 -4.60 -2.09
C GLY A 55 2.18 -5.71 -2.35
N THR A 56 0.91 -5.34 -2.25
CA THR A 56 -0.21 -6.25 -2.50
C THR A 56 -0.41 -6.47 -4.00
N ASP A 57 -0.60 -7.72 -4.41
CA ASP A 57 -1.06 -8.05 -5.77
C ASP A 57 -2.60 -8.17 -5.81
N ASP A 58 -3.17 -8.78 -6.85
CA ASP A 58 -4.62 -8.90 -7.02
C ASP A 58 -5.27 -9.99 -6.15
N ASN A 59 -4.49 -10.71 -5.33
CA ASN A 59 -4.99 -11.75 -4.44
C ASN A 59 -5.77 -11.18 -3.24
N LEU A 60 -6.94 -11.75 -2.96
CA LEU A 60 -7.83 -11.31 -1.88
C LEU A 60 -7.22 -11.44 -0.48
N ALA A 61 -6.33 -12.41 -0.23
CA ALA A 61 -5.65 -12.55 1.06
C ALA A 61 -4.75 -11.34 1.36
N GLY A 62 -4.09 -10.79 0.33
CA GLY A 62 -3.30 -9.57 0.44
C GLY A 62 -4.17 -8.36 0.77
N TRP A 63 -5.30 -8.20 0.06
CA TRP A 63 -6.27 -7.14 0.34
C TRP A 63 -6.88 -7.24 1.73
N LYS A 64 -7.23 -8.45 2.19
CA LYS A 64 -7.76 -8.64 3.55
C LYS A 64 -6.73 -8.19 4.58
N GLU A 65 -5.48 -8.62 4.43
CA GLU A 65 -4.42 -8.23 5.34
C GLU A 65 -4.19 -6.70 5.37
N ASP A 66 -4.34 -6.01 4.24
CA ASP A 66 -4.22 -4.54 4.19
C ASP A 66 -5.33 -3.83 4.99
N PHE A 67 -6.56 -4.35 4.97
CA PHE A 67 -7.62 -3.84 5.84
C PHE A 67 -7.30 -4.11 7.31
N LEU A 68 -6.76 -5.29 7.65
CA LEU A 68 -6.35 -5.60 9.01
C LEU A 68 -5.28 -4.63 9.55
N MET A 69 -4.40 -4.08 8.71
CA MET A 69 -3.39 -3.09 9.13
C MET A 69 -4.00 -1.80 9.70
N SER A 70 -5.26 -1.49 9.36
CA SER A 70 -5.95 -0.30 9.85
C SER A 70 -6.46 -0.41 11.30
N PHE A 71 -6.41 -1.61 11.91
CA PHE A 71 -6.88 -1.83 13.28
C PHE A 71 -6.16 -2.90 14.10
N LYS A 72 -5.31 -3.75 13.50
CA LYS A 72 -4.43 -4.66 14.25
C LYS A 72 -3.09 -4.01 14.56
N ASP A 73 -2.55 -4.30 15.75
CA ASP A 73 -1.23 -3.80 16.19
C ASP A 73 -0.11 -4.15 15.20
N ALA A 74 -0.13 -5.38 14.68
CA ALA A 74 0.75 -5.82 13.61
C ALA A 74 0.14 -6.99 12.83
N VAL A 75 0.17 -6.90 11.51
CA VAL A 75 -0.19 -8.02 10.61
C VAL A 75 0.96 -9.00 10.42
N LEU A 76 0.68 -10.16 9.83
CA LEU A 76 1.69 -11.22 9.69
C LEU A 76 2.82 -10.80 8.75
N ALA A 77 2.51 -10.14 7.63
CA ALA A 77 3.51 -9.60 6.71
C ALA A 77 4.47 -8.60 7.37
N GLN A 78 3.98 -7.76 8.30
CA GLN A 78 4.81 -6.83 9.08
C GLN A 78 5.82 -7.58 9.97
N LYS A 79 5.35 -8.61 10.69
CA LYS A 79 6.22 -9.48 11.50
C LYS A 79 7.23 -10.24 10.64
N GLN A 80 6.81 -10.71 9.46
CA GLN A 80 7.67 -11.39 8.51
C GLN A 80 8.73 -10.45 7.91
N ALA A 81 8.39 -9.19 7.63
CA ALA A 81 9.34 -8.18 7.17
C ALA A 81 10.44 -7.90 8.21
N ALA A 82 10.06 -7.73 9.49
CA ALA A 82 11.02 -7.56 10.59
C ALA A 82 11.93 -8.80 10.77
N ALA A 83 11.35 -9.99 10.69
CA ALA A 83 12.10 -11.25 10.75
C ALA A 83 13.04 -11.42 9.55
N TYR A 84 12.60 -11.06 8.35
CA TYR A 84 13.41 -11.10 7.13
C TYR A 84 14.63 -10.19 7.24
N LEU A 85 14.42 -8.94 7.65
CA LEU A 85 15.50 -7.96 7.82
C LEU A 85 16.54 -8.48 8.83
N SER A 86 16.08 -8.98 9.97
CA SER A 86 16.95 -9.57 11.01
C SER A 86 17.70 -10.82 10.53
N LYS A 87 17.07 -11.67 9.72
CA LYS A 87 17.68 -12.92 9.25
C LYS A 87 18.71 -12.73 8.14
N TYR A 88 18.39 -11.88 7.17
CA TYR A 88 19.18 -11.74 5.94
C TYR A 88 20.01 -10.45 5.93
N ALA A 89 19.39 -9.30 6.18
CA ALA A 89 20.08 -8.00 6.06
C ALA A 89 21.10 -7.76 7.19
N ALA A 90 20.91 -8.36 8.37
CA ALA A 90 21.89 -8.31 9.47
C ALA A 90 23.30 -8.77 9.05
N LYS A 91 23.39 -9.71 8.11
CA LYS A 91 24.62 -10.36 7.66
C LYS A 91 25.34 -9.61 6.53
N LEU A 92 24.67 -8.67 5.87
CA LEU A 92 25.23 -7.94 4.73
C LEU A 92 26.31 -6.95 5.19
N PRO A 93 27.43 -6.77 4.49
CA PRO A 93 28.35 -5.68 4.77
C PRO A 93 27.77 -4.32 4.35
N GLY A 94 28.30 -3.22 4.90
CA GLY A 94 28.01 -1.87 4.40
C GLY A 94 26.60 -1.33 4.70
N ARG A 95 26.12 -0.45 3.80
CA ARG A 95 24.88 0.33 3.93
C ARG A 95 23.69 -0.44 3.36
N ILE A 96 22.56 -0.31 4.05
CA ILE A 96 21.30 -0.95 3.70
C ILE A 96 20.26 0.12 3.46
N TYR A 97 19.56 0.01 2.34
CA TYR A 97 18.35 0.74 2.04
C TYR A 97 17.20 -0.27 2.13
N VAL A 98 16.06 0.15 2.68
CA VAL A 98 14.90 -0.74 2.84
C VAL A 98 13.70 -0.02 2.26
N GLY A 99 12.87 -0.68 1.47
CA GLY A 99 11.72 0.01 0.91
C GLY A 99 10.77 -0.86 0.12
N GLY A 100 9.72 -0.22 -0.35
CA GLY A 100 8.71 -0.86 -1.18
C GLY A 100 7.62 0.11 -1.59
N HIS A 101 6.79 -0.34 -2.51
CA HIS A 101 5.61 0.37 -2.98
C HIS A 101 4.34 -0.15 -2.28
N SER A 102 3.37 0.72 -2.05
CA SER A 102 2.09 0.37 -1.42
C SER A 102 2.32 -0.28 -0.06
N LYS A 103 1.69 -1.42 0.24
CA LYS A 103 1.97 -2.22 1.46
C LYS A 103 3.47 -2.44 1.69
N GLY A 104 4.28 -2.64 0.65
CA GLY A 104 5.72 -2.85 0.78
C GLY A 104 6.47 -1.68 1.44
N GLY A 105 6.01 -0.45 1.21
CA GLY A 105 6.55 0.74 1.88
C GLY A 105 6.23 0.76 3.37
N ASN A 106 5.01 0.37 3.74
CA ASN A 106 4.61 0.19 5.13
C ASN A 106 5.44 -0.92 5.82
N LEU A 107 5.61 -2.07 5.16
CA LEU A 107 6.45 -3.17 5.67
C LEU A 107 7.90 -2.73 5.93
N ALA A 108 8.44 -1.86 5.07
CA ALA A 108 9.80 -1.35 5.21
C ALA A 108 9.98 -0.52 6.49
N VAL A 109 9.07 0.44 6.73
CA VAL A 109 9.11 1.28 7.94
C VAL A 109 8.87 0.43 9.20
N PHE A 110 7.89 -0.48 9.18
CA PHE A 110 7.64 -1.38 10.29
C PHE A 110 8.86 -2.27 10.63
N ALA A 111 9.48 -2.88 9.62
CA ALA A 111 10.64 -3.73 9.82
C ALA A 111 11.84 -2.97 10.39
N ALA A 112 12.05 -1.73 9.93
CA ALA A 112 13.14 -0.88 10.40
C ALA A 112 12.92 -0.38 11.84
N SER A 113 11.66 -0.11 12.25
CA SER A 113 11.37 0.30 13.63
C SER A 113 11.58 -0.86 14.62
N HIS A 114 11.28 -2.09 14.19
CA HIS A 114 11.38 -3.31 15.01
C HIS A 114 12.73 -4.04 14.94
N THR A 115 13.76 -3.45 14.33
CA THR A 115 15.08 -4.07 14.25
C THR A 115 16.00 -3.67 15.41
N THR A 116 17.09 -4.41 15.59
CA THR A 116 18.12 -4.13 16.62
C THR A 116 18.88 -2.84 16.30
N ASP A 117 19.40 -2.14 17.31
CA ASP A 117 20.20 -0.92 17.11
C ASP A 117 21.39 -1.13 16.18
N ARG A 118 22.03 -2.31 16.26
CA ARG A 118 23.15 -2.71 15.37
C ARG A 118 22.74 -2.79 13.91
N LEU A 119 21.56 -3.33 13.60
CA LEU A 119 21.08 -3.38 12.21
C LEU A 119 20.56 -2.00 11.79
N ARG A 120 19.85 -1.32 12.68
CA ARG A 120 19.29 0.01 12.43
C ARG A 120 20.37 1.04 12.07
N SER A 121 21.55 0.97 12.68
CA SER A 121 22.67 1.87 12.36
C SER A 121 23.20 1.70 10.93
N LYS A 122 22.96 0.55 10.29
CA LYS A 122 23.33 0.28 8.90
C LYS A 122 22.28 0.74 7.90
N ILE A 123 21.06 1.03 8.36
CA ILE A 123 19.97 1.51 7.52
C ILE A 123 20.24 2.98 7.18
N ALA A 124 20.50 3.24 5.91
CA ALA A 124 20.81 4.57 5.38
C ALA A 124 19.53 5.35 5.02
N ALA A 125 18.54 4.68 4.42
CA ALA A 125 17.22 5.27 4.15
C ALA A 125 16.13 4.19 4.10
N ILE A 126 14.91 4.62 4.38
CA ILE A 126 13.71 3.79 4.35
C ILE A 126 12.73 4.40 3.34
N CYS A 127 12.53 3.76 2.21
CA CYS A 127 11.66 4.27 1.14
C CYS A 127 10.23 3.75 1.31
N ASN A 128 9.32 4.65 1.65
CA ASN A 128 7.88 4.39 1.67
C ASN A 128 7.22 5.00 0.42
N ASN A 129 7.08 4.22 -0.65
CA ASN A 129 6.53 4.69 -1.90
C ASN A 129 5.01 4.47 -1.93
N ASP A 130 4.25 5.52 -1.62
CA ASP A 130 2.78 5.54 -1.56
C ASP A 130 2.17 4.42 -0.71
N GLY A 131 2.89 4.01 0.34
CA GLY A 131 2.40 3.05 1.31
C GLY A 131 1.57 3.72 2.40
N PRO A 132 0.53 3.03 2.91
CA PRO A 132 -0.32 3.56 3.96
C PRO A 132 0.50 3.81 5.24
N GLY A 133 0.04 4.77 6.04
CA GLY A 133 0.62 5.11 7.32
C GLY A 133 0.39 4.05 8.40
N PHE A 134 0.49 4.46 9.65
CA PHE A 134 0.47 3.58 10.81
C PHE A 134 -0.53 4.03 11.84
N GLN A 135 -0.84 3.12 12.77
CA GLN A 135 -1.56 3.51 13.98
C GLN A 135 -0.68 4.41 14.85
N THR A 136 -1.31 5.35 15.57
CA THR A 136 -0.64 6.32 16.45
C THR A 136 0.29 5.65 17.48
N ALA A 137 -0.06 4.45 17.96
CA ALA A 137 0.76 3.69 18.90
C ALA A 137 2.17 3.37 18.33
N LEU A 138 2.26 3.00 17.05
CA LEU A 138 3.55 2.75 16.41
C LEU A 138 4.37 4.04 16.26
N LEU A 139 3.72 5.12 15.84
CA LEU A 139 4.38 6.42 15.66
C LEU A 139 5.00 6.95 16.96
N LYS A 140 4.39 6.62 18.11
CA LYS A 140 4.90 6.97 19.45
C LYS A 140 5.95 6.00 20.00
N SER A 141 6.31 4.95 19.25
CA SER A 141 7.30 3.97 19.71
C SER A 141 8.73 4.52 19.63
N ASP A 142 9.59 4.06 20.55
CA ASP A 142 11.03 4.37 20.53
C ASP A 142 11.70 3.89 19.23
N GLY A 143 11.30 2.72 18.73
CA GLY A 143 11.80 2.18 17.48
C GLY A 143 11.52 3.08 16.28
N TYR A 144 10.31 3.65 16.20
CA TYR A 144 9.93 4.60 15.14
C TYR A 144 10.70 5.92 15.26
N SER A 145 10.76 6.50 16.46
CA SER A 145 11.48 7.75 16.72
C SER A 145 12.96 7.67 16.30
N LYS A 146 13.59 6.50 16.49
CA LYS A 146 14.98 6.25 16.08
C LYS A 146 15.18 6.15 14.56
N ILE A 147 14.14 5.93 13.77
CA ILE A 147 14.24 5.80 12.31
C ILE A 147 13.63 6.96 11.52
N GLU A 148 12.79 7.78 12.14
CA GLU A 148 11.97 8.82 11.51
C GLU A 148 12.75 9.69 10.51
N SER A 149 13.91 10.22 10.92
CA SER A 149 14.78 11.07 10.07
C SER A 149 15.34 10.38 8.82
N ARG A 150 15.24 9.05 8.73
CA ARG A 150 15.67 8.24 7.58
C ARG A 150 14.50 7.78 6.71
N ILE A 151 13.26 8.01 7.12
CA ILE A 151 12.08 7.68 6.33
C ILE A 151 11.97 8.69 5.19
N ARG A 152 11.74 8.16 3.99
CA ARG A 152 11.56 8.91 2.74
C ARG A 152 10.24 8.47 2.14
N THR A 153 9.18 9.19 2.52
CA THR A 153 7.84 8.94 2.00
C THR A 153 7.62 9.74 0.72
N VAL A 154 7.19 9.07 -0.35
CA VAL A 154 6.88 9.69 -1.64
C VAL A 154 5.47 9.28 -2.03
N ILE A 155 4.62 10.25 -2.32
CA ILE A 155 3.23 10.03 -2.72
C ILE A 155 2.91 10.82 -4.00
N PRO A 156 2.03 10.30 -4.88
CA PRO A 156 1.55 11.05 -6.02
C PRO A 156 0.63 12.20 -5.56
N LYS A 157 0.54 13.26 -6.38
CA LYS A 157 -0.33 14.42 -6.14
C LYS A 157 -1.79 14.07 -5.85
N SER A 158 -2.28 13.00 -6.46
CA SER A 158 -3.63 12.51 -6.32
C SER A 158 -3.72 11.25 -5.44
N SER A 159 -2.77 11.06 -4.52
CA SER A 159 -2.72 9.90 -3.64
C SER A 159 -4.00 9.71 -2.84
N VAL A 160 -4.37 8.44 -2.68
CA VAL A 160 -5.44 7.98 -1.78
C VAL A 160 -4.85 6.99 -0.78
N ILE A 161 -4.00 6.07 -1.23
CA ILE A 161 -3.43 4.98 -0.42
C ILE A 161 -2.38 5.49 0.56
N GLY A 162 -1.39 6.24 0.08
CA GLY A 162 -0.32 6.80 0.93
C GLY A 162 -0.76 7.90 1.89
N LEU A 163 -2.06 8.18 1.98
CA LEU A 163 -2.65 9.10 2.96
C LEU A 163 -3.56 8.38 3.96
N LEU A 164 -3.79 7.07 3.78
CA LEU A 164 -4.51 6.24 4.74
C LEU A 164 -3.71 6.15 6.04
N LEU A 165 -4.40 6.21 7.18
CA LEU A 165 -3.80 6.16 8.52
C LEU A 165 -2.85 7.33 8.81
N GLU A 166 -2.18 7.30 9.95
CA GLU A 166 -1.34 8.42 10.39
C GLU A 166 0.10 8.28 9.90
N HIS A 167 0.68 9.37 9.43
CA HIS A 167 2.11 9.49 9.16
C HIS A 167 2.72 10.36 10.26
N GLY A 168 3.86 9.94 10.81
CA GLY A 168 4.65 10.78 11.72
C GLY A 168 5.61 11.69 10.95
N GLU A 169 5.99 11.26 9.74
CA GLU A 169 7.00 11.90 8.90
C GLU A 169 6.42 12.82 7.81
N ASP A 170 7.26 13.76 7.34
CA ASP A 170 6.99 14.51 6.11
C ASP A 170 7.06 13.61 4.88
N TYR A 171 6.18 13.87 3.92
CA TYR A 171 6.16 13.21 2.61
C TYR A 171 6.45 14.17 1.46
N LYS A 172 7.07 13.65 0.40
CA LYS A 172 7.27 14.37 -0.86
C LYS A 172 6.16 14.05 -1.84
N ILE A 173 5.58 15.10 -2.41
CA ILE A 173 4.53 14.98 -3.42
C ILE A 173 5.17 14.98 -4.82
N VAL A 174 4.76 14.05 -5.68
CA VAL A 174 5.24 13.93 -7.05
C VAL A 174 4.11 14.03 -8.06
N ALA A 175 4.41 14.57 -9.24
CA ALA A 175 3.47 14.59 -10.35
C ALA A 175 3.17 13.17 -10.82
N SER A 176 1.96 12.94 -11.33
CA SER A 176 1.55 11.70 -12.00
C SER A 176 0.74 12.05 -13.24
N THR A 177 0.85 11.24 -14.28
CA THR A 177 0.00 11.34 -15.48
C THR A 177 -1.42 10.83 -15.22
N GLU A 178 -1.65 10.15 -14.09
CA GLU A 178 -2.93 9.58 -13.69
C GLU A 178 -3.49 10.28 -12.44
N ASN A 179 -4.78 10.08 -12.18
CA ASN A 179 -5.50 10.71 -11.06
C ASN A 179 -6.19 9.68 -10.15
N GLY A 180 -6.49 10.12 -8.92
CA GLY A 180 -7.11 9.31 -7.89
C GLY A 180 -6.35 7.99 -7.65
N ILE A 181 -7.08 6.90 -7.50
CA ILE A 181 -6.51 5.58 -7.22
C ILE A 181 -5.56 5.08 -8.33
N LEU A 182 -5.73 5.53 -9.58
CA LEU A 182 -4.86 5.13 -10.68
C LEU A 182 -3.46 5.75 -10.57
N SER A 183 -3.35 6.90 -9.91
CA SER A 183 -2.05 7.52 -9.60
C SER A 183 -1.20 6.69 -8.63
N HIS A 184 -1.78 5.69 -7.98
CA HIS A 184 -1.06 4.70 -7.17
C HIS A 184 -0.13 3.82 -8.01
N ASN A 185 -0.28 3.76 -9.34
CA ASN A 185 0.68 3.07 -10.17
C ASN A 185 1.98 3.90 -10.30
N PRO A 186 3.13 3.45 -9.77
CA PRO A 186 4.37 4.24 -9.78
C PRO A 186 4.93 4.48 -11.19
N LEU A 187 4.53 3.70 -12.20
CA LEU A 187 4.94 3.93 -13.59
C LEU A 187 4.30 5.18 -14.22
N THR A 188 3.32 5.77 -13.54
CA THR A 188 2.66 7.02 -13.97
C THR A 188 3.35 8.25 -13.37
N TRP A 189 4.30 8.07 -12.44
CA TRP A 189 4.92 9.17 -11.71
C TRP A 189 5.94 9.88 -12.60
N GLY A 190 5.85 11.22 -12.62
CA GLY A 190 6.71 12.05 -13.45
C GLY A 190 8.15 12.01 -12.97
N VAL A 191 9.07 11.72 -13.89
CA VAL A 191 10.53 11.76 -13.67
C VAL A 191 11.22 12.59 -14.74
N ILE A 192 12.25 13.34 -14.34
CA ILE A 192 13.18 14.02 -15.25
C ILE A 192 14.59 13.55 -14.88
N GLY A 193 15.21 12.79 -15.77
CA GLY A 193 16.50 12.15 -15.51
C GLY A 193 16.45 11.23 -14.29
N ALA A 194 17.21 11.58 -13.24
CA ALA A 194 17.29 10.82 -11.99
C ALA A 194 16.40 11.37 -10.86
N SER A 195 15.53 12.35 -11.14
CA SER A 195 14.70 13.01 -10.12
C SER A 195 13.21 12.90 -10.44
N PHE A 196 12.39 12.86 -9.39
CA PHE A 196 10.95 13.02 -9.54
C PHE A 196 10.59 14.47 -9.87
N VAL A 197 9.52 14.64 -10.65
CA VAL A 197 8.87 15.93 -10.82
C VAL A 197 8.06 16.22 -9.56
N HIS A 198 8.53 17.16 -8.74
CA HIS A 198 7.91 17.48 -7.46
C HIS A 198 6.75 18.47 -7.61
N GLU A 199 5.73 18.25 -6.79
CA GLU A 199 4.56 19.10 -6.66
C GLU A 199 4.53 19.71 -5.26
N LYS A 200 3.97 20.92 -5.13
CA LYS A 200 3.94 21.63 -3.84
C LYS A 200 2.81 21.17 -2.93
N GLU A 201 1.70 20.73 -3.52
CA GLU A 201 0.48 20.40 -2.79
C GLU A 201 -0.24 19.21 -3.42
N LEU A 202 -1.02 18.52 -2.59
CA LEU A 202 -1.99 17.51 -3.03
C LEU A 202 -3.10 18.16 -3.86
N SER A 203 -3.68 17.39 -4.77
CA SER A 203 -4.88 17.80 -5.47
C SER A 203 -6.02 18.09 -4.48
N LYS A 204 -6.93 19.01 -4.86
CA LYS A 204 -8.09 19.35 -4.01
C LYS A 204 -8.97 18.13 -3.79
N SER A 205 -9.12 17.30 -4.83
CA SER A 205 -9.79 16.02 -4.76
C SER A 205 -9.11 15.08 -3.76
N SER A 206 -7.80 14.82 -3.87
CA SER A 206 -7.07 13.97 -2.89
C SER A 206 -7.26 14.42 -1.45
N ARG A 207 -7.13 15.73 -1.16
CA ARG A 207 -7.38 16.29 0.18
C ARG A 207 -8.77 15.96 0.71
N LYS A 208 -9.83 16.25 -0.06
CA LYS A 208 -11.22 15.96 0.33
C LYS A 208 -11.48 14.48 0.54
N ILE A 209 -10.88 13.62 -0.28
CA ILE A 209 -11.01 12.16 -0.17
C ILE A 209 -10.37 11.68 1.13
N ASN A 210 -9.16 12.15 1.40
CA ASN A 210 -8.44 11.81 2.62
C ASN A 210 -9.19 12.29 3.88
N GLU A 211 -9.70 13.52 3.90
CA GLU A 211 -10.54 14.03 5.01
C GLU A 211 -11.76 13.14 5.25
N ALA A 212 -12.45 12.74 4.18
CA ALA A 212 -13.64 11.90 4.29
C ALA A 212 -13.31 10.47 4.75
N LEU A 213 -12.21 9.89 4.25
CA LEU A 213 -11.72 8.58 4.70
C LEU A 213 -11.25 8.60 6.16
N ARG A 214 -10.59 9.68 6.59
CA ARG A 214 -10.19 9.87 7.99
C ARG A 214 -11.38 10.02 8.91
N ALA A 215 -12.36 10.85 8.54
CA ALA A 215 -13.61 10.99 9.27
C ALA A 215 -14.32 9.63 9.41
N TRP A 216 -14.39 8.87 8.31
CA TRP A 216 -14.97 7.53 8.31
C TRP A 216 -14.21 6.57 9.23
N LEU A 217 -12.88 6.48 9.10
CA LEU A 217 -12.06 5.65 9.99
C LEU A 217 -12.27 6.06 11.45
N SER A 218 -12.20 7.35 11.76
CA SER A 218 -12.36 7.87 13.13
C SER A 218 -13.74 7.60 13.73
N GLY A 219 -14.77 7.43 12.89
CA GLY A 219 -16.13 7.12 13.30
C GLY A 219 -16.36 5.65 13.64
N LEU A 220 -15.38 4.76 13.41
CA LEU A 220 -15.46 3.33 13.72
C LEU A 220 -14.46 2.96 14.81
N THR A 221 -14.94 2.24 15.83
CA THR A 221 -14.10 1.57 16.82
C THR A 221 -13.27 0.45 16.18
N LEU A 222 -12.16 0.05 16.81
CA LEU A 222 -11.35 -1.06 16.30
C LEU A 222 -12.15 -2.37 16.12
N PRO A 223 -13.04 -2.75 17.06
CA PRO A 223 -13.91 -3.92 16.88
C PRO A 223 -14.87 -3.79 15.69
N GLU A 224 -15.44 -2.60 15.44
CA GLU A 224 -16.32 -2.38 14.28
C GLU A 224 -15.57 -2.48 12.96
N ARG A 225 -14.32 -1.99 12.89
CA ARG A 225 -13.47 -2.15 11.71
C ARG A 225 -13.12 -3.61 11.44
N GLU A 226 -12.86 -4.38 12.51
CA GLU A 226 -12.61 -5.82 12.41
C GLU A 226 -13.85 -6.57 11.93
N GLN A 227 -15.00 -6.35 12.56
CA GLN A 227 -16.28 -6.96 12.17
C GLN A 227 -16.67 -6.61 10.73
N PHE A 228 -16.49 -5.36 10.32
CA PHE A 228 -16.71 -4.93 8.94
C PHE A 228 -15.82 -5.69 7.96
N THR A 229 -14.51 -5.76 8.25
CA THR A 229 -13.54 -6.42 7.39
C THR A 229 -13.85 -7.91 7.25
N GLU A 230 -14.10 -8.60 8.36
CA GLU A 230 -14.48 -10.02 8.31
C GLU A 230 -15.75 -10.24 7.50
N ALA A 231 -16.80 -9.44 7.75
CA ALA A 231 -18.07 -9.59 7.06
C ALA A 231 -17.95 -9.28 5.55
N LEU A 232 -17.14 -8.29 5.15
CA LEU A 232 -16.87 -7.97 3.74
C LEU A 232 -16.18 -9.13 3.02
N PHE A 233 -15.11 -9.67 3.62
CA PHE A 233 -14.36 -10.76 3.01
C PHE A 233 -15.08 -12.11 3.08
N ASP A 234 -16.00 -12.31 4.02
CA ASP A 234 -16.88 -13.48 4.05
C ASP A 234 -17.91 -13.46 2.93
N VAL A 235 -18.47 -12.29 2.62
CA VAL A 235 -19.36 -12.11 1.46
C VAL A 235 -18.57 -12.36 0.16
N ILE A 236 -17.37 -11.81 0.04
CA ILE A 236 -16.51 -12.02 -1.15
C ILE A 236 -16.14 -13.51 -1.29
N ARG A 237 -15.73 -14.19 -0.21
CA ARG A 237 -15.37 -15.62 -0.24
C ARG A 237 -16.54 -16.53 -0.63
N ALA A 238 -17.77 -16.17 -0.29
CA ALA A 238 -18.95 -16.92 -0.72
C ALA A 238 -19.10 -17.00 -2.26
N SER A 239 -18.46 -16.09 -3.00
CA SER A 239 -18.44 -16.14 -4.47
C SER A 239 -17.45 -17.15 -5.06
N GLY A 240 -16.54 -17.70 -4.24
CA GLY A 240 -15.43 -18.53 -4.70
C GLY A 240 -14.28 -17.76 -5.38
N ALA A 241 -14.33 -16.42 -5.40
CA ALA A 241 -13.24 -15.59 -5.91
C ALA A 241 -11.97 -15.74 -5.06
N GLN A 242 -10.81 -15.81 -5.72
CA GLN A 242 -9.48 -15.76 -5.09
C GLN A 242 -8.75 -14.45 -5.41
N THR A 243 -9.11 -13.80 -6.51
CA THR A 243 -8.58 -12.50 -6.92
C THR A 243 -9.68 -11.45 -7.06
N LEU A 244 -9.34 -10.16 -7.00
CA LEU A 244 -10.26 -9.08 -7.35
C LEU A 244 -10.71 -9.16 -8.82
N SER A 245 -9.82 -9.64 -9.70
CA SER A 245 -10.10 -9.84 -11.11
C SER A 245 -11.26 -10.83 -11.32
N ASP A 246 -11.40 -11.85 -10.47
CA ASP A 246 -12.50 -12.81 -10.55
C ASP A 246 -13.87 -12.17 -10.28
N LEU A 247 -13.93 -11.13 -9.44
CA LEU A 247 -15.17 -10.40 -9.13
C LEU A 247 -15.66 -9.55 -10.30
N THR A 248 -14.76 -9.09 -11.18
CA THR A 248 -15.11 -8.24 -12.33
C THR A 248 -15.61 -8.99 -13.56
N LYS A 249 -15.49 -10.33 -13.59
CA LYS A 249 -15.84 -11.15 -14.76
C LYS A 249 -17.35 -11.42 -14.94
N GLU A 250 -18.22 -10.53 -14.47
CA GLU A 250 -19.70 -10.57 -14.63
C GLU A 250 -20.32 -11.98 -14.60
N ARG A 251 -20.23 -12.69 -13.47
CA ARG A 251 -21.01 -13.94 -13.28
C ARG A 251 -22.19 -13.66 -12.37
N LEU A 252 -23.41 -13.70 -12.89
CA LEU A 252 -24.66 -13.60 -12.11
C LEU A 252 -24.67 -14.56 -10.89
N VAL A 253 -23.99 -15.71 -11.01
CA VAL A 253 -23.80 -16.70 -9.94
C VAL A 253 -22.96 -16.16 -8.77
N ILE A 254 -21.91 -15.36 -9.04
CA ILE A 254 -21.07 -14.71 -8.01
C ILE A 254 -21.93 -13.73 -7.20
N ILE A 255 -22.76 -12.94 -7.87
CA ILE A 255 -23.62 -11.93 -7.25
C ILE A 255 -24.70 -12.60 -6.38
N ASP A 256 -25.34 -13.68 -6.83
CA ASP A 256 -26.35 -14.41 -6.05
C ASP A 256 -25.77 -15.02 -4.76
N ALA A 257 -24.58 -15.63 -4.84
CA ALA A 257 -23.91 -16.20 -3.67
C ALA A 257 -23.51 -15.11 -2.64
N MET A 258 -23.00 -13.97 -3.11
CA MET A 258 -22.70 -12.81 -2.27
C MET A 258 -23.96 -12.26 -1.59
N ILE A 259 -25.08 -12.11 -2.31
CA ILE A 259 -26.36 -11.63 -1.77
C ILE A 259 -26.89 -12.61 -0.70
N LYS A 260 -26.91 -13.92 -0.99
CA LYS A 260 -27.35 -14.94 -0.02
C LYS A 260 -26.52 -14.91 1.25
N LYS A 261 -25.19 -14.81 1.12
CA LYS A 261 -24.29 -14.69 2.26
C LYS A 261 -24.55 -13.41 3.06
N TYR A 262 -24.66 -12.27 2.39
CA TYR A 262 -25.02 -11.00 3.04
C TYR A 262 -26.33 -11.08 3.82
N LEU A 263 -27.39 -11.67 3.23
CA LEU A 263 -28.69 -11.84 3.87
C LEU A 263 -28.67 -12.80 5.06
N SER A 264 -27.73 -13.75 5.08
CA SER A 264 -27.53 -14.70 6.19
C SER A 264 -26.83 -14.09 7.41
N LEU A 265 -26.21 -12.91 7.28
CA LEU A 265 -25.56 -12.21 8.39
C LEU A 265 -26.61 -11.68 9.38
N ASP A 266 -26.23 -11.58 10.65
CA ASP A 266 -27.10 -11.00 11.67
C ASP A 266 -27.46 -9.54 11.36
N ARG A 267 -28.50 -9.03 12.01
CA ARG A 267 -29.07 -7.72 11.69
C ARG A 267 -28.09 -6.58 11.97
N GLU A 268 -27.27 -6.70 13.01
CA GLU A 268 -26.28 -5.68 13.36
C GLU A 268 -25.12 -5.67 12.38
N THR A 269 -24.57 -6.83 12.03
CA THR A 269 -23.51 -6.94 11.03
C THR A 269 -23.98 -6.46 9.65
N ARG A 270 -25.23 -6.76 9.24
CA ARG A 270 -25.80 -6.20 8.00
C ARG A 270 -25.94 -4.69 8.07
N ARG A 271 -26.41 -4.15 9.19
CA ARG A 271 -26.51 -2.70 9.38
C ARG A 271 -25.13 -2.07 9.30
N LEU A 272 -24.14 -2.61 10.00
CA LEU A 272 -22.77 -2.12 9.98
C LEU A 272 -22.18 -2.18 8.57
N LEU A 273 -22.28 -3.31 7.87
CA LEU A 273 -21.83 -3.43 6.47
C LEU A 273 -22.53 -2.41 5.58
N ARG A 274 -23.85 -2.31 5.66
CA ARG A 274 -24.63 -1.39 4.83
C ARG A 274 -24.26 0.07 5.11
N ASP A 275 -24.25 0.48 6.37
CA ASP A 275 -23.99 1.86 6.76
C ASP A 275 -22.52 2.22 6.47
N THR A 276 -21.60 1.27 6.62
CA THR A 276 -20.17 1.43 6.28
C THR A 276 -19.94 1.49 4.77
N VAL A 277 -20.59 0.62 3.99
CA VAL A 277 -20.58 0.64 2.53
C VAL A 277 -21.23 1.94 2.03
N ILE A 278 -22.39 2.34 2.55
CA ILE A 278 -23.03 3.61 2.17
C ILE A 278 -22.11 4.79 2.49
N ASN A 279 -21.47 4.82 3.66
CA ASN A 279 -20.50 5.85 4.00
C ASN A 279 -19.33 5.84 3.01
N PHE A 280 -18.72 4.69 2.75
CA PHE A 280 -17.63 4.53 1.78
C PHE A 280 -18.01 4.90 0.34
N PHE A 281 -19.21 4.53 -0.11
CA PHE A 281 -19.71 4.84 -1.46
C PHE A 281 -20.24 6.27 -1.58
N SER A 282 -20.73 6.89 -0.51
CA SER A 282 -21.05 8.32 -0.47
C SER A 282 -19.77 9.15 -0.59
N ILE A 283 -18.66 8.66 -0.01
CA ILE A 283 -17.32 9.19 -0.25
C ILE A 283 -16.97 9.01 -1.73
N ARG A 284 -17.13 7.80 -2.30
CA ARG A 284 -16.93 7.53 -3.74
C ARG A 284 -17.75 8.43 -4.66
N GLN A 285 -19.00 8.75 -4.33
CA GLN A 285 -19.85 9.64 -5.13
C GLN A 285 -19.31 11.07 -5.09
N LYS A 286 -18.88 11.56 -3.90
CA LYS A 286 -18.18 12.85 -3.75
C LYS A 286 -16.81 12.85 -4.46
N VAL A 287 -16.08 11.73 -4.44
CA VAL A 287 -14.81 11.51 -5.15
C VAL A 287 -14.99 11.59 -6.67
N LEU A 288 -15.97 10.86 -7.22
CA LEU A 288 -16.26 10.85 -8.66
C LEU A 288 -16.73 12.22 -9.14
N HIS A 289 -17.64 12.88 -8.42
CA HIS A 289 -18.10 14.21 -8.78
C HIS A 289 -16.98 15.26 -8.72
N ALA A 290 -16.06 15.18 -7.75
CA ALA A 290 -14.91 16.08 -7.67
C ALA A 290 -13.89 15.85 -8.80
N SER A 291 -13.59 14.58 -9.12
CA SER A 291 -12.66 14.19 -10.19
C SER A 291 -13.17 14.53 -11.60
N ILE A 292 -14.48 14.32 -11.83
CA ILE A 292 -15.15 14.70 -13.09
C ILE A 292 -15.21 16.22 -13.23
N GLY A 293 -15.52 16.95 -12.14
CA GLY A 293 -15.53 18.41 -12.12
C GLY A 293 -14.16 19.04 -12.46
N GLU A 294 -13.06 18.48 -11.95
CA GLU A 294 -11.70 18.91 -12.30
C GLU A 294 -11.36 18.58 -13.76
N SER A 295 -11.69 17.38 -14.25
CA SER A 295 -11.44 16.99 -15.64
C SER A 295 -12.18 17.89 -16.64
N ILE A 296 -13.46 18.20 -16.35
CA ILE A 296 -14.28 19.12 -17.16
C ILE A 296 -13.74 20.56 -17.05
N GLY A 297 -13.38 21.03 -15.86
CA GLY A 297 -12.78 22.37 -15.69
C GLY A 297 -11.46 22.55 -16.43
N THR A 298 -10.64 21.50 -16.49
CA THR A 298 -9.35 21.52 -17.22
C THR A 298 -9.56 21.46 -18.74
N LEU A 299 -10.62 20.80 -19.21
CA LEU A 299 -11.02 20.77 -20.63
C LEU A 299 -11.63 22.11 -21.07
N LEU A 300 -12.49 22.72 -20.27
CA LEU A 300 -13.10 24.02 -20.56
C LEU A 300 -12.11 25.19 -20.44
N GLY A 301 -11.13 25.10 -19.53
CA GLY A 301 -10.05 26.09 -19.39
C GLY A 301 -9.02 26.05 -20.55
N LYS A 302 -8.99 24.97 -21.35
CA LYS A 302 -8.17 24.88 -22.57
C LYS A 302 -8.87 25.40 -23.84
N GLN A 303 -10.17 25.73 -23.77
CA GLN A 303 -10.92 26.34 -24.87
C GLN A 303 -11.05 27.87 -24.77
N THR A 304 -10.44 28.49 -23.76
CA THR A 304 -10.40 29.95 -23.56
C THR A 304 -8.97 30.45 -23.43
N SER A 305 -8.19 30.28 -24.49
CA SER A 305 -6.91 30.97 -24.71
C SER A 305 -6.62 31.07 -26.20
#